data_AF-A0A256LBF5-F1
#
_entry.id   AF-A0A256LBF5-F1
#
_cell.length_a   1.000
_cell.length_b   1.000
_cell.length_c   1.000
_cell.angle_alpha   90.00
_cell.angle_beta   90.00
_cell.angle_gamma   90.00
#
_symmetry.space_group_name_H-M   'P 1'
#
loop_
_entity.id
_entity.type
_entity.pdbx_description
1 polymer ?
#
loop_
_entity_poly.entity_id
_entity_poly.type
_entity_poly.pdbx_seq_one_letter_code
_entity_poly.pdbx_strand_id
1 'polypeptide(L)'
;MEEIRLFKSKFDDVKPGDMFINENKTKIYEIVSMFSGYFTGWMLLTRYLDDDNGFTECSYIQTGKDKEKKIAALLYGLDRTCHLKNIDPKDWIGEKDNG
;
A
#
# COMPACT_ATOMS: atom_id res chain seq x y z
N MET A 1 13.63 21.60 -15.92
CA MET A 1 14.16 20.38 -16.53
C MET A 1 13.22 19.26 -16.15
N GLU A 2 12.51 18.69 -17.11
CA GLU A 2 11.76 17.43 -16.91
C GLU A 2 12.77 16.27 -16.92
N GLU A 3 12.83 15.51 -15.83
CA GLU A 3 13.56 14.24 -15.82
C GLU A 3 12.82 13.24 -16.72
N ILE A 4 13.50 12.77 -17.76
CA ILE A 4 13.00 11.67 -18.59
C ILE A 4 13.08 10.39 -17.76
N ARG A 5 11.94 9.97 -17.19
CA ARG A 5 11.82 8.65 -16.55
C ARG A 5 11.68 7.59 -17.64
N LEU A 6 12.72 6.77 -17.83
CA LEU A 6 12.75 5.70 -18.83
C LEU A 6 11.75 4.57 -18.56
N PHE A 7 11.29 4.43 -17.31
CA PHE A 7 10.31 3.44 -16.90
C PHE A 7 9.37 4.04 -15.85
N LYS A 8 8.06 3.89 -16.07
CA LYS A 8 7.04 4.25 -15.09
C LYS A 8 6.79 3.05 -14.18
N SER A 9 7.00 3.22 -12.89
CA SER A 9 6.67 2.19 -11.92
C SER A 9 5.22 2.27 -11.48
N LYS A 10 4.67 1.12 -11.09
CA LYS A 10 3.37 1.01 -10.42
C LYS A 10 3.29 1.76 -9.08
N PHE A 11 4.42 2.21 -8.52
CA PHE A 11 4.46 2.99 -7.29
C PHE A 11 4.68 4.50 -7.50
N ASP A 12 4.86 4.96 -8.74
CA ASP A 12 5.21 6.36 -9.00
C ASP A 12 4.06 7.34 -8.69
N ASP A 13 2.81 6.87 -8.81
CA ASP A 13 1.59 7.67 -8.63
C ASP A 13 0.73 7.17 -7.45
N VAL A 14 1.39 6.65 -6.39
CA VAL A 14 0.67 6.12 -5.23
C VAL A 14 -0.14 7.19 -4.51
N LYS A 15 -1.32 6.78 -4.02
CA LYS A 15 -2.25 7.62 -3.28
C LYS A 15 -2.96 6.85 -2.17
N PRO A 16 -3.56 7.55 -1.19
CA PRO A 16 -4.44 6.92 -0.22
C PRO A 16 -5.59 6.20 -0.92
N GLY A 17 -5.91 5.00 -0.43
CA GLY A 17 -6.88 4.07 -1.02
C GLY A 17 -6.23 3.03 -1.94
N ASP A 18 -4.98 3.21 -2.37
CA ASP A 18 -4.29 2.18 -3.14
C ASP A 18 -3.99 0.97 -2.26
N MET A 19 -4.27 -0.23 -2.79
CA MET A 19 -4.02 -1.50 -2.15
C MET A 19 -3.11 -2.38 -3.01
N PHE A 20 -2.22 -3.10 -2.34
CA PHE A 20 -1.30 -4.04 -2.96
C PHE A 20 -1.35 -5.38 -2.23
N ILE A 21 -1.34 -6.48 -2.95
CA ILE A 21 -1.27 -7.82 -2.37
C ILE A 21 0.05 -8.48 -2.76
N ASN A 22 0.63 -9.26 -1.87
CA ASN A 22 1.77 -10.11 -2.23
C ASN A 22 1.33 -11.29 -3.11
N GLU A 23 2.29 -11.87 -3.85
CA GLU A 23 1.98 -12.90 -4.84
C GLU A 23 1.32 -14.16 -4.29
N ASN A 24 1.66 -14.56 -3.06
CA ASN A 24 1.10 -15.71 -2.37
C ASN A 24 -0.22 -15.39 -1.64
N LYS A 25 -0.76 -14.17 -1.77
CA LYS A 25 -2.05 -13.74 -1.20
C LYS A 25 -2.14 -13.88 0.33
N THR A 26 -1.02 -13.70 1.03
CA THR A 26 -0.96 -13.80 2.50
C THR A 26 -0.94 -12.44 3.19
N LYS A 27 -0.62 -11.36 2.46
CA LYS A 27 -0.53 -10.00 2.99
C LYS A 27 -1.09 -8.97 2.01
N ILE A 28 -1.86 -8.04 2.55
CA ILE A 28 -2.31 -6.84 1.86
C ILE A 28 -1.64 -5.63 2.47
N TYR A 29 -1.19 -4.71 1.63
CA TYR A 29 -0.60 -3.43 1.96
C TYR A 29 -1.54 -2.33 1.48
N GLU A 30 -2.07 -1.51 2.38
CA GLU A 30 -3.01 -0.45 2.08
C GLU A 30 -2.44 0.91 2.48
N ILE A 31 -2.49 1.87 1.56
CA ILE A 31 -2.10 3.25 1.85
C ILE A 31 -3.34 3.97 2.36
N VAL A 32 -3.30 4.52 3.58
CA VAL A 32 -4.39 5.31 4.14
C VAL A 32 -3.95 6.73 4.45
N SER A 33 -4.86 7.68 4.25
CA SER A 33 -4.65 9.07 4.65
C SER A 33 -4.99 9.20 6.12
N MET A 34 -4.12 9.86 6.87
CA MET A 34 -4.37 10.22 8.26
C MET A 34 -4.50 11.72 8.39
N PHE A 35 -5.58 12.15 9.03
CA PHE A 35 -5.84 13.53 9.38
C PHE A 35 -6.21 13.60 10.86
N SER A 36 -5.48 14.40 11.62
CA SER A 36 -5.85 14.81 12.98
C SER A 36 -5.61 16.31 13.14
N GLY A 37 -6.09 16.86 14.25
CA GLY A 37 -5.87 18.27 14.58
C GLY A 37 -4.40 18.69 14.70
N TYR A 38 -3.47 17.74 14.82
CA TYR A 38 -2.03 18.01 14.99
C TYR A 38 -1.14 17.42 13.91
N PHE A 39 -1.65 16.51 13.07
CA PHE A 39 -0.84 15.88 12.03
C PHE A 39 -1.65 15.50 10.80
N THR A 40 -1.01 15.65 9.63
CA THR A 40 -1.49 15.14 8.36
C THR A 40 -0.40 14.28 7.74
N GLY A 41 -0.72 13.04 7.38
CA GLY A 41 0.27 12.09 6.89
C GLY A 41 -0.39 10.94 6.15
N TRP A 42 0.44 10.07 5.58
CA TRP A 42 0.01 8.80 5.01
C TRP A 42 0.57 7.67 5.87
N MET A 43 -0.20 6.59 5.94
CA MET A 43 0.15 5.38 6.68
C MET A 43 0.06 4.19 5.74
N LEU A 44 1.00 3.27 5.86
CA LEU A 44 0.95 1.97 5.21
C LEU A 44 0.49 0.95 6.25
N LEU A 45 -0.70 0.39 6.04
CA LEU A 45 -1.23 -0.71 6.83
C LEU A 45 -0.87 -2.03 6.16
N THR A 46 -0.45 -3.02 6.95
CA THR A 46 -0.32 -4.41 6.48
C THR A 46 -1.38 -5.26 7.16
N ARG A 47 -2.18 -5.96 6.36
CA ARG A 47 -3.14 -6.96 6.82
C ARG A 47 -2.65 -8.35 6.48
N TYR A 48 -2.52 -9.21 7.49
CA TYR A 48 -2.17 -10.61 7.34
C TYR A 48 -3.45 -11.42 7.11
N LEU A 49 -3.47 -12.22 6.05
CA LEU A 49 -4.61 -13.01 5.62
C LEU A 49 -4.56 -14.46 6.11
N ASP A 50 -3.36 -14.96 6.43
CA ASP A 50 -3.15 -16.33 6.90
C ASP A 50 -3.43 -16.51 8.41
N ASP A 51 -3.61 -15.42 9.14
CA ASP A 51 -3.93 -15.46 10.55
C ASP A 51 -5.46 -15.53 10.71
N ASP A 52 -5.97 -16.54 11.43
CA ASP A 52 -7.41 -16.77 11.62
C ASP A 52 -8.16 -15.55 12.18
N ASN A 53 -7.42 -14.57 12.73
CA ASN A 53 -7.93 -13.31 13.27
C ASN A 53 -7.70 -12.07 12.39
N GLY A 54 -7.12 -12.21 11.19
CA GLY A 54 -6.91 -11.09 10.26
C GLY A 54 -6.14 -9.93 10.90
N PHE A 55 -4.93 -10.19 11.39
CA PHE A 55 -4.14 -9.16 12.08
C PHE A 55 -3.81 -7.99 11.14
N THR A 56 -4.10 -6.77 11.58
CA THR A 56 -3.75 -5.54 10.86
C THR A 56 -2.74 -4.74 11.69
N GLU A 57 -1.59 -4.43 11.09
CA GLU A 57 -0.56 -3.60 11.72
C GLU A 57 -0.31 -2.32 10.93
N CYS A 58 0.05 -1.27 11.67
CA CYS A 58 0.64 -0.08 11.07
C CYS A 58 2.12 -0.36 10.77
N SER A 59 2.45 -0.61 9.51
CA SER A 59 3.83 -0.90 9.10
C SER A 59 4.68 0.36 8.95
N TYR A 60 4.08 1.49 8.60
CA TYR A 60 4.82 2.73 8.39
C TYR A 60 3.93 3.98 8.43
N ILE A 61 4.46 5.09 8.95
CA ILE A 61 3.78 6.40 8.97
C ILE A 61 4.74 7.46 8.41
N GLN A 62 4.25 8.32 7.53
CA GLN A 62 5.00 9.47 7.06
C GLN A 62 4.16 10.75 7.01
N THR A 63 4.72 11.83 7.54
CA THR A 63 4.15 13.18 7.52
C THR A 63 5.01 14.14 6.70
N GLY A 64 4.51 15.35 6.46
CA GLY A 64 5.26 16.44 5.83
C GLY A 64 5.31 16.37 4.30
N LYS A 65 6.23 17.17 3.74
CA LYS A 65 6.51 17.21 2.29
C LYS A 65 7.14 15.87 1.86
N ASP A 66 6.86 15.44 0.64
CA ASP A 66 7.38 14.20 0.03
C ASP A 66 6.94 12.87 0.69
N LYS A 67 5.87 12.86 1.50
CA LYS A 67 5.33 11.62 2.09
C LYS A 67 5.05 10.51 1.06
N GLU A 68 4.57 10.91 -0.11
CA GLU A 68 4.24 10.03 -1.24
C GLU A 68 5.50 9.31 -1.75
N LYS A 69 6.60 10.05 -1.95
CA LYS A 69 7.88 9.49 -2.40
C LYS A 69 8.46 8.49 -1.40
N LYS A 70 8.32 8.76 -0.10
CA LYS A 70 8.81 7.86 0.96
C LYS A 70 7.98 6.57 1.06
N ILE A 71 6.67 6.68 0.96
CA ILE A 71 5.78 5.51 0.87
C ILE A 71 6.09 4.69 -0.39
N ALA A 72 6.26 5.34 -1.54
CA ALA A 72 6.66 4.68 -2.78
C ALA A 72 8.00 3.93 -2.62
N ALA A 73 9.02 4.57 -2.05
CA ALA A 73 10.32 3.93 -1.81
C ALA A 73 10.23 2.70 -0.89
N LEU A 74 9.37 2.74 0.14
CA LEU A 74 9.10 1.59 1.00
C LEU A 74 8.42 0.45 0.21
N LEU A 75 7.41 0.77 -0.61
CA LEU A 75 6.72 -0.20 -1.46
C LEU A 75 7.66 -0.83 -2.49
N TYR A 76 8.59 -0.06 -3.08
CA TYR A 76 9.65 -0.60 -3.93
C TYR A 76 10.54 -1.60 -3.19
N GLY A 77 10.89 -1.31 -1.93
CA GLY A 77 11.65 -2.24 -1.09
C GLY A 77 10.89 -3.55 -0.85
N LEU A 78 9.60 -3.44 -0.54
CA LEU A 78 8.71 -4.59 -0.35
C LEU A 78 8.48 -5.38 -1.63
N ASP A 79 8.38 -4.73 -2.79
CA ASP A 79 8.15 -5.40 -4.08
C ASP A 79 9.28 -6.35 -4.47
N ARG A 80 10.52 -6.02 -4.09
CA ARG A 80 11.68 -6.87 -4.35
C ARG A 80 11.66 -8.18 -3.57
N THR A 81 10.88 -8.26 -2.49
CA THR A 81 10.80 -9.45 -1.62
C THR A 81 9.43 -10.12 -1.65
N CYS A 82 8.35 -9.35 -1.84
CA CYS A 82 6.98 -9.80 -1.74
C CYS A 82 6.23 -9.82 -3.08
N HIS A 83 6.84 -9.30 -4.16
CA HIS A 83 6.26 -9.26 -5.51
C HIS A 83 4.83 -8.72 -5.50
N LEU A 84 4.70 -7.43 -5.20
CA LEU A 84 3.42 -6.79 -4.96
C LEU A 84 2.61 -6.62 -6.26
N LYS A 85 1.31 -6.90 -6.19
CA LYS A 85 0.35 -6.65 -7.27
C LYS A 85 -0.66 -5.63 -6.78
N ASN A 86 -0.95 -4.62 -7.60
CA ASN A 86 -2.02 -3.67 -7.28
C ASN A 86 -3.38 -4.37 -7.39
N ILE A 87 -4.28 -4.08 -6.46
CA ILE A 87 -5.64 -4.62 -6.45
C ILE A 87 -6.65 -3.48 -6.29
N ASP A 88 -7.81 -3.60 -6.93
CA ASP A 88 -8.93 -2.72 -6.65
C ASP A 88 -9.60 -3.16 -5.33
N PRO A 89 -9.78 -2.26 -4.35
CA PRO A 89 -10.51 -2.58 -3.14
C PRO A 89 -11.89 -3.21 -3.38
N LYS A 90 -12.59 -2.81 -4.46
CA LYS A 90 -13.92 -3.31 -4.80
C LYS A 90 -13.92 -4.75 -5.29
N ASP A 91 -12.92 -5.12 -6.08
CA ASP A 91 -12.77 -6.47 -6.60
C ASP A 91 -12.47 -7.47 -5.47
N TRP A 92 -11.85 -6.99 -4.39
CA TRP A 92 -11.50 -7.82 -3.24
C TRP A 92 -12.64 -8.01 -2.23
N ILE A 93 -13.47 -6.98 -2.01
CA ILE A 93 -14.62 -7.08 -1.07
C ILE A 93 -15.71 -8.03 -1.62
N GLY A 94 -15.66 -8.39 -2.91
CA GLY A 94 -16.62 -9.27 -3.58
C GLY A 94 -16.31 -10.77 -3.57
N GLU A 95 -15.14 -11.23 -3.08
CA GLU A 95 -14.80 -12.68 -3.05
C GLU A 95 -15.24 -13.40 -1.75
N LYS A 96 -16.13 -12.80 -0.94
CA LYS A 96 -16.85 -13.51 0.12
C LYS A 96 -18.32 -13.67 -0.26
N ASP A 97 -18.58 -14.59 -1.18
CA ASP A 97 -19.83 -15.35 -1.35
C ASP A 97 -19.81 -15.95 -2.76
N ASN A 98 -19.31 -17.19 -2.89
CA ASN A 98 -19.71 -18.21 -3.87
C ASN A 98 -18.69 -19.35 -3.87
N GLY A 99 -18.87 -20.31 -2.96
CA GLY A 99 -18.11 -21.56 -2.88
C GLY A 99 -18.56 -22.41 -1.71
#